data_AF-A0A955BPF3-F1
#
_entry.id   AF-A0A955BPF3-F1
#
_cell.length_a   1.000
_cell.length_b   1.000
_cell.length_c   1.000
_cell.angle_alpha   90.00
_cell.angle_beta   90.00
_cell.angle_gamma   90.00
#
_symmetry.space_group_name_H-M   'P 1'
#
loop_
_entity.id
_entity.type
_entity.pdbx_description
1 polymer ?
#
loop_
_entity_poly.entity_id
_entity_poly.type
_entity_poly.pdbx_seq_one_letter_code
_entity_poly.pdbx_strand_id
1 'polypeptide(L)' 'MNSRNTRIGMVLFTIYLLFYGGFVLLNTFSPSTMEATPVAGINVAILYGFGLIIVAFMLALLYGLLCGPSEDEQ' A
#
# COMPACT_ATOMS: atom_id res chain seq x y z
N MET A 1 7.09 21.87 9.99
CA MET A 1 7.13 20.62 9.19
C MET A 1 8.13 20.83 8.06
N ASN A 2 9.17 20.01 7.95
CA ASN A 2 10.14 20.12 6.85
C ASN A 2 9.43 19.83 5.52
N SER A 3 9.45 20.78 4.58
CA SER A 3 8.74 20.69 3.29
C SER A 3 9.15 19.45 2.47
N ARG A 4 10.40 19.00 2.61
CA ARG A 4 10.94 17.76 2.02
C ARG A 4 10.17 16.52 2.50
N ASN A 5 9.97 16.39 3.80
CA ASN A 5 9.35 15.22 4.43
C ASN A 5 7.87 15.12 4.05
N THR A 6 7.17 16.26 4.05
CA THR A 6 5.78 16.35 3.58
C THR A 6 5.65 15.97 2.10
N ARG A 7 6.59 16.38 1.24
CA ARG A 7 6.59 16.01 -0.18
C ARG A 7 6.81 14.51 -0.39
N ILE A 8 7.73 13.88 0.34
CA ILE A 8 7.96 12.43 0.29
C ILE A 8 6.72 11.67 0.77
N GLY A 9 6.13 12.10 1.89
CA GLY A 9 4.90 11.49 2.41
C GLY A 9 3.73 11.56 1.43
N MET A 10 3.53 12.71 0.77
CA MET A 10 2.49 12.85 -0.26
C MET A 10 2.72 11.94 -1.47
N VAL A 11 3.97 11.76 -1.91
CA VAL A 11 4.29 10.84 -3.02
C VAL A 11 3.98 9.39 -2.63
N LEU A 12 4.45 8.94 -1.47
CA LEU A 12 4.19 7.58 -0.99
C LEU A 12 2.69 7.32 -0.74
N PHE A 13 1.98 8.32 -0.21
CA PHE A 13 0.52 8.28 -0.08
C PHE A 13 -0.17 8.14 -1.43
N THR A 14 0.25 8.91 -2.43
CA THR A 14 -0.33 8.84 -3.78
C THR A 14 -0.10 7.47 -4.42
N ILE A 15 1.10 6.89 -4.23
CA ILE A 15 1.39 5.53 -4.69
C ILE A 15 0.44 4.52 -4.03
N TYR A 16 0.31 4.57 -2.70
CA TYR A 16 -0.63 3.69 -1.99
C TYR A 16 -2.08 3.87 -2.47
N LEU A 17 -2.50 5.12 -2.67
CA LEU A 17 -3.83 5.47 -3.15
C LEU A 17 -4.12 4.85 -4.52
N LEU A 18 -3.15 4.83 -5.43
CA LEU A 18 -3.30 4.21 -6.75
C LEU A 18 -3.47 2.69 -6.64
N PHE A 19 -2.68 2.01 -5.79
CA PHE A 19 -2.83 0.58 -5.56
C PHE A 19 -4.19 0.25 -4.93
N TYR A 20 -4.60 1.00 -3.92
CA TYR A 20 -5.89 0.82 -3.25
C TYR A 20 -7.06 1.11 -4.21
N GLY A 21 -6.98 2.20 -4.97
CA GLY A 21 -7.97 2.55 -5.99
C GLY A 21 -8.09 1.48 -7.06
N GLY A 22 -6.97 0.95 -7.56
CA GLY A 22 -6.95 -0.17 -8.49
C GLY A 22 -7.64 -1.41 -7.93
N PHE A 23 -7.38 -1.75 -6.66
CA PHE A 23 -8.08 -2.85 -5.98
C PHE A 23 -9.59 -2.61 -5.87
N VAL A 24 -10.02 -1.41 -5.49
CA VAL A 24 -11.44 -1.07 -5.40
C VAL A 24 -12.11 -1.16 -6.77
N LEU A 25 -11.46 -0.65 -7.83
CA LEU A 25 -11.96 -0.74 -9.20
C LEU A 25 -12.07 -2.20 -9.66
N LEU A 26 -11.06 -3.02 -9.40
CA LEU A 26 -11.09 -4.45 -9.74
C LEU A 26 -12.23 -5.19 -9.02
N ASN A 27 -12.46 -4.90 -7.73
CA ASN A 27 -13.59 -5.45 -6.99
C ASN A 27 -14.94 -5.00 -7.57
N THR A 28 -15.02 -3.74 -8.02
CA THR A 28 -16.27 -3.16 -8.51
C THR A 28 -16.63 -3.67 -9.92
N PHE A 29 -15.65 -3.76 -10.82
CA PHE A 29 -15.89 -4.09 -12.23
C PHE A 29 -15.75 -5.59 -12.54
N SER A 30 -15.06 -6.36 -11.71
CA SER A 30 -14.86 -7.80 -11.92
C SER A 30 -15.06 -8.63 -10.65
N PRO A 31 -16.26 -8.59 -10.06
CA PRO A 31 -16.56 -9.35 -8.83
C PRO A 31 -16.40 -10.86 -9.04
N SER A 32 -16.68 -11.39 -10.22
CA SER A 32 -16.55 -12.82 -10.53
C SER A 32 -15.11 -13.34 -10.46
N THR A 33 -14.11 -12.53 -10.83
CA THR A 33 -12.69 -12.87 -10.66
C THR A 33 -12.25 -12.76 -9.20
N MET A 34 -12.90 -11.85 -8.46
CA MET A 34 -12.78 -11.62 -7.02
C MET A 34 -13.67 -12.52 -6.18
N GLU A 35 -14.31 -13.54 -6.75
CA GLU A 35 -14.99 -14.62 -6.03
C GLU A 35 -14.30 -15.97 -6.24
N ALA A 36 -13.36 -16.03 -7.20
CA ALA A 36 -12.55 -17.19 -7.43
C ALA A 36 -11.74 -17.53 -6.17
N THR A 37 -11.70 -18.81 -5.81
CA THR A 37 -11.00 -19.34 -4.63
C THR A 37 -9.82 -20.22 -5.05
N PRO A 38 -8.78 -19.66 -5.70
CA PRO A 38 -7.71 -20.45 -6.32
C PRO A 38 -6.79 -21.15 -5.32
N VAL A 39 -6.71 -20.68 -4.07
CA VAL A 39 -5.77 -21.20 -3.07
C VAL A 39 -6.50 -21.54 -1.78
N ALA A 40 -6.54 -22.83 -1.43
CA ALA A 40 -7.03 -23.33 -0.14
C ALA A 40 -8.43 -22.82 0.29
N GLY A 41 -9.31 -22.48 -0.67
CA GLY A 41 -10.63 -21.89 -0.39
C GLY A 41 -10.62 -20.39 -0.09
N ILE A 42 -9.46 -19.73 -0.15
CA ILE A 42 -9.31 -18.30 0.04
C ILE A 42 -9.59 -17.58 -1.26
N ASN A 43 -10.45 -16.57 -1.16
CA ASN A 43 -10.84 -15.72 -2.28
C ASN A 43 -9.67 -14.80 -2.72
N VAL A 44 -9.50 -14.63 -4.03
CA VAL A 44 -8.60 -13.63 -4.65
C VAL A 44 -8.71 -12.25 -3.99
N ALA A 45 -9.92 -11.81 -3.60
CA ALA A 45 -10.11 -10.53 -2.91
C ALA A 45 -9.32 -10.43 -1.59
N ILE A 46 -9.30 -11.51 -0.82
CA ILE A 46 -8.58 -11.59 0.45
C ILE A 46 -7.06 -11.58 0.19
N LEU A 47 -6.60 -12.35 -0.79
CA LEU A 47 -5.18 -12.37 -1.18
C LEU A 47 -4.67 -10.99 -1.61
N TYR A 48 -5.44 -10.28 -2.45
CA TYR A 48 -5.10 -8.92 -2.86
C TYR A 48 -5.14 -7.93 -1.69
N GLY A 49 -6.12 -8.07 -0.78
CA GLY A 49 -6.19 -7.27 0.44
C GLY A 49 -4.95 -7.43 1.33
N PHE A 50 -4.48 -8.66 1.53
CA PHE A 50 -3.22 -8.93 2.24
C PHE A 50 -2.00 -8.34 1.51
N GLY A 51 -1.99 -8.40 0.18
CA GLY A 51 -0.97 -7.74 -0.64
C GLY A 51 -0.92 -6.23 -0.40
N LEU A 52 -2.07 -5.56 -0.32
CA LEU A 52 -2.15 -4.13 -0.02
C LEU A 52 -1.62 -3.78 1.37
N ILE A 53 -1.85 -4.62 2.37
CA ILE A 53 -1.31 -4.42 3.72
C ILE A 53 0.23 -4.46 3.68
N ILE A 54 0.81 -5.44 2.97
CA ILE A 54 2.27 -5.54 2.81
C ILE A 54 2.82 -4.30 2.10
N VAL A 55 2.17 -3.84 1.03
CA VAL A 55 2.57 -2.61 0.31
C VAL A 55 2.50 -1.39 1.23
N ALA A 56 1.43 -1.22 2.01
CA ALA A 56 1.30 -0.13 2.97
C ALA A 56 2.44 -0.14 4.00
N PHE A 57 2.75 -1.34 4.53
CA PHE A 57 3.81 -1.50 5.52
C PHE A 57 5.19 -1.17 4.92
N MET A 58 5.48 -1.63 3.71
CA MET A 58 6.72 -1.32 2.99
C MET A 58 6.86 0.19 2.74
N LEU A 59 5.78 0.87 2.33
CA LEU A 59 5.78 2.32 2.13
C LEU A 59 6.00 3.08 3.45
N ALA A 60 5.42 2.60 4.55
CA ALA A 60 5.63 3.18 5.87
C ALA A 60 7.09 3.03 6.35
N LEU A 61 7.70 1.86 6.15
CA LEU A 61 9.12 1.64 6.42
C LEU A 61 10.01 2.53 5.56
N LEU A 62 9.72 2.64 4.25
CA LEU A 62 10.45 3.52 3.35
C LEU A 62 10.35 4.99 3.77
N TYR A 63 9.16 5.44 4.17
CA TYR A 63 9.00 6.79 4.73
C TYR A 63 9.84 6.97 5.99
N GLY A 64 9.79 6.00 6.92
CA GLY A 64 10.57 6.03 8.15
C GLY A 64 12.08 6.03 7.93
N LEU A 65 12.58 5.34 6.89
CA LEU A 65 14.00 5.36 6.50
C LEU A 65 14.41 6.69 5.84
N LEU A 66 13.57 7.22 4.95
CA LEU A 66 13.87 8.47 4.21
C LEU A 66 13.68 9.73 5.06
N CYS A 67 12.83 9.65 6.07
CA CYS A 67 12.43 10.75 6.94
C CYS A 67 12.91 10.56 8.40
N GLY A 68 13.55 9.43 8.70
CA GLY A 68 14.11 9.12 10.00
C GLY A 68 15.20 10.10 10.40
N PRO A 69 15.52 10.21 11.70
CA PRO A 69 16.55 11.12 12.19
C PRO A 69 17.84 10.86 11.41
N SER A 70 18.39 11.91 10.79
CA SER A 70 19.79 11.87 10.40
C SER A 70 20.59 11.56 11.66
N GLU A 71 21.68 10.80 11.52
CA GLU A 71 22.57 10.34 12.60
C GLU A 71 23.34 11.49 13.30
N ASP A 72 22.70 12.65 13.51
CA ASP A 72 23.25 13.84 14.13
C ASP A 72 22.98 13.92 15.65
N GLU A 73 22.26 12.94 16.23
CA GLU A 73 22.10 12.78 17.68
C GLU A 73 22.49 11.36 18.09
N GLN A 74 23.81 11.11 18.11
CA GLN A 74 24.46 10.05 18.91
C GLN A 74 24.44 10.41 20.40
#